data_AF-A0A380P7R2-F1
#
_entry.id   AF-A0A380P7R2-F1
#
_cell.length_a   1.000
_cell.length_b   1.000
_cell.length_c   1.000
_cell.angle_alpha   90.00
_cell.angle_beta   90.00
_cell.angle_gamma   90.00
#
_symmetry.space_group_name_H-M   'P 1'
#
loop_
_entity.id
_entity.type
_entity.pdbx_description
1 polymer ?
#
loop_
_entity_poly.entity_id
_entity_poly.type
_entity_poly.pdbx_seq_one_letter_code
_entity_poly.pdbx_strand_id
1 'polypeptide(L)'
;MGKLPRHFLAGLFLWGFKFKIPAFWLMTTSIISGILLHIVDFILPITNFNHAMQFPAFGIFWATLIYTFVASFVGPEIQSIWRRSTLHLVMLMMWCLVFLANLFQPDVQFSGVIAGWLFAIIVLELFEHFYVQYAPTLAKMNGFYGSWY
;
A
#
# COMPACT_ATOMS: atom_id res chain seq x y z
N MET A 1 -8.02 -28.53 5.44
CA MET A 1 -8.28 -27.56 4.34
C MET A 1 -9.48 -26.71 4.69
N GLY A 2 -9.26 -25.56 5.32
CA GLY A 2 -10.31 -24.66 5.77
C GLY A 2 -10.90 -23.88 4.60
N LYS A 3 -12.21 -24.02 4.36
CA LYS A 3 -12.96 -23.19 3.42
C LYS A 3 -12.83 -21.73 3.85
N LEU A 4 -12.21 -20.89 3.03
CA LEU A 4 -12.31 -19.44 3.19
C LEU A 4 -13.81 -19.08 3.26
N PRO A 5 -14.28 -18.43 4.34
CA PRO A 5 -15.68 -18.09 4.47
C PRO A 5 -16.05 -17.08 3.39
N ARG A 6 -17.07 -17.39 2.59
CA ARG A 6 -17.67 -16.49 1.57
C ARG A 6 -18.10 -15.13 2.16
N HIS A 7 -18.15 -15.01 3.48
CA HIS A 7 -18.44 -13.81 4.25
C HIS A 7 -17.28 -12.81 4.32
N PHE A 8 -16.03 -13.21 4.05
CA PHE A 8 -14.86 -12.31 4.15
C PHE A 8 -14.87 -11.25 3.03
N LEU A 9 -15.12 -11.67 1.79
CA LEU A 9 -15.24 -10.74 0.65
C LEU A 9 -16.45 -9.82 0.77
N ALA A 10 -17.58 -10.35 1.26
CA ALA A 10 -18.77 -9.54 1.54
C ALA A 10 -18.52 -8.52 2.66
N GLY A 11 -17.80 -8.91 3.72
CA GLY A 11 -17.35 -8.01 4.79
C GLY A 11 -16.41 -6.92 4.29
N LEU A 12 -15.48 -7.24 3.37
CA LEU A 12 -14.59 -6.26 2.73
C LEU A 12 -15.36 -5.23 1.88
N PHE A 13 -16.37 -5.69 1.11
CA PHE A 13 -17.25 -4.82 0.34
C PHE A 13 -18.14 -3.94 1.23
N LEU A 14 -18.70 -4.51 2.30
CA LEU A 14 -19.53 -3.77 3.27
C LEU A 14 -18.70 -2.80 4.13
N TRP A 15 -17.42 -3.07 4.34
CA TRP A 15 -16.47 -2.17 5.01
C TRP A 15 -16.21 -0.91 4.16
N GLY A 16 -16.12 -1.04 2.83
CA GLY A 16 -16.04 0.10 1.90
C GLY A 16 -17.25 1.06 1.95
N PHE A 17 -18.42 0.60 2.44
CA PHE A 17 -19.59 1.46 2.62
C PHE A 17 -19.58 2.27 3.93
N LYS A 18 -18.87 1.79 4.98
CA LYS A 18 -18.66 2.52 6.24
C LYS A 18 -17.47 3.50 6.15
N PHE A 19 -16.45 3.13 5.38
CA PHE A 19 -15.21 3.88 5.18
C PHE A 19 -15.05 4.32 3.73
N LYS A 20 -16.03 5.05 3.20
CA LYS A 20 -16.02 5.51 1.81
C LYS A 20 -14.81 6.40 1.52
N ILE A 21 -14.45 7.26 2.46
CA ILE A 21 -13.29 8.18 2.35
C ILE A 21 -11.98 7.38 2.35
N PRO A 22 -11.70 6.49 3.32
CA PRO A 22 -10.54 5.59 3.25
C PRO A 22 -10.47 4.71 2.00
N ALA A 23 -11.58 4.12 1.58
CA ALA A 23 -11.60 3.25 0.40
C ALA A 23 -11.30 4.02 -0.89
N PHE A 24 -11.89 5.22 -1.03
CA PHE A 24 -11.55 6.14 -2.12
C PHE A 24 -10.07 6.54 -2.05
N TRP A 25 -9.58 6.85 -0.85
CA TRP A 25 -8.19 7.24 -0.64
C TRP A 25 -7.20 6.14 -1.05
N LEU A 26 -7.46 4.90 -0.63
CA LEU A 26 -6.70 3.72 -1.01
C LEU A 26 -6.65 3.55 -2.52
N MET A 27 -7.80 3.69 -3.19
CA MET A 27 -7.91 3.57 -4.64
C MET A 27 -7.12 4.68 -5.35
N THR A 28 -7.33 5.94 -4.98
CA THR A 28 -6.65 7.09 -5.58
C THR A 28 -5.15 7.02 -5.37
N THR A 29 -4.71 6.72 -4.15
CA THR A 29 -3.30 6.54 -3.83
C THR A 29 -2.71 5.42 -4.69
N SER A 30 -3.36 4.25 -4.77
CA SER A 30 -2.85 3.13 -5.55
C SER A 30 -2.73 3.46 -7.04
N ILE A 31 -3.75 4.08 -7.64
CA ILE A 31 -3.73 4.42 -9.08
C ILE A 31 -2.61 5.42 -9.38
N ILE A 32 -2.55 6.52 -8.62
CA ILE A 32 -1.55 7.56 -8.88
C ILE A 32 -0.13 7.03 -8.58
N SER A 33 0.03 6.28 -7.48
CA SER A 33 1.31 5.62 -7.13
C SER A 33 1.80 4.71 -8.23
N GLY A 34 0.91 3.90 -8.83
CA GLY A 34 1.27 3.02 -9.94
C GLY A 34 1.72 3.81 -11.17
N ILE A 35 1.02 4.90 -11.51
CA ILE A 35 1.42 5.79 -12.61
C ILE A 35 2.78 6.40 -12.34
N LEU A 36 2.99 6.97 -11.14
CA LEU A 36 4.26 7.58 -10.75
C LEU A 36 5.41 6.57 -10.80
N LEU A 37 5.19 5.34 -10.32
CA LEU A 37 6.18 4.28 -10.33
C LEU A 37 6.64 3.94 -11.75
N HIS A 38 5.70 3.82 -12.70
CA HIS A 38 6.03 3.60 -14.11
C HIS A 38 6.71 4.81 -14.76
N ILE A 39 6.33 6.04 -14.39
CA ILE A 39 6.99 7.25 -14.87
C ILE A 39 8.45 7.29 -14.41
N VAL A 40 8.72 6.97 -13.13
CA VAL A 40 10.08 6.98 -12.59
C VAL A 40 10.94 5.92 -13.26
N ASP A 41 10.42 4.70 -13.43
CA ASP A 41 11.10 3.61 -14.14
C ASP A 41 11.42 3.94 -15.60
N PHE A 42 10.50 4.65 -16.27
CA PHE A 42 10.71 5.14 -17.63
C PHE A 42 11.79 6.24 -17.72
N ILE A 43 11.82 7.17 -16.76
CA ILE A 43 12.75 8.32 -16.77
C ILE A 43 14.16 7.91 -16.32
N LEU A 44 14.27 6.91 -15.44
CA LEU A 44 15.52 6.46 -14.84
C LEU A 44 15.87 5.03 -15.26
N PRO A 45 16.20 4.79 -16.55
CA PRO A 45 16.64 3.48 -16.99
C PRO A 45 17.99 3.16 -16.33
N ILE A 46 18.03 2.11 -15.53
CA ILE A 46 19.28 1.61 -14.94
C ILE A 46 19.65 0.30 -15.61
N THR A 47 20.94 0.15 -15.92
CA THR A 47 21.49 -1.09 -16.43
C THR A 47 22.58 -1.59 -15.49
N ASN A 48 22.67 -2.90 -15.31
CA ASN A 48 23.74 -3.53 -14.57
C ASN A 48 24.10 -4.86 -15.26
N PHE A 49 25.39 -5.11 -15.48
CA PHE A 49 25.90 -6.24 -16.28
C PHE A 49 25.20 -6.40 -17.65
N ASN A 50 24.93 -5.30 -18.36
CA ASN A 50 24.20 -5.25 -19.64
C ASN A 50 22.75 -5.76 -19.59
N HIS A 51 22.17 -5.96 -18.40
CA HIS A 51 20.76 -6.23 -18.21
C HIS A 51 20.04 -4.96 -17.75
N ALA A 52 18.84 -4.72 -18.29
CA ALA A 52 17.94 -3.68 -17.80
C ALA A 52 17.47 -4.06 -16.40
N MET A 53 17.61 -3.13 -15.47
CA MET A 53 17.21 -3.29 -14.08
C MET A 53 15.96 -2.48 -13.82
N GLN A 54 14.98 -3.09 -13.15
CA GLN A 54 13.80 -2.40 -12.66
C GLN A 54 14.20 -1.41 -11.56
N PHE A 55 13.86 -0.13 -11.75
CA PHE A 55 14.19 0.93 -10.81
C PHE A 55 13.11 2.02 -10.78
N PRO A 56 12.38 2.21 -9.68
CA PRO A 56 12.51 1.57 -8.37
C PRO A 56 11.97 0.14 -8.39
N ALA A 57 12.32 -0.72 -7.43
CA ALA A 57 11.78 -2.08 -7.38
C ALA A 57 10.29 -2.08 -7.02
N PHE A 58 9.44 -2.65 -7.87
CA PHE A 58 7.99 -2.53 -7.72
C PHE A 58 7.46 -3.39 -6.58
N GLY A 59 8.05 -4.58 -6.37
CA GLY A 59 7.56 -5.52 -5.37
C GLY A 59 7.61 -4.94 -3.96
N ILE A 60 8.76 -4.39 -3.57
CA ILE A 60 8.90 -3.77 -2.24
C ILE A 60 8.09 -2.47 -2.11
N PHE A 61 7.93 -1.71 -3.19
CA PHE A 61 7.10 -0.51 -3.21
C PHE A 61 5.65 -0.84 -2.86
N TRP A 62 5.05 -1.80 -3.57
CA TRP A 62 3.67 -2.24 -3.32
C TRP A 62 3.51 -2.93 -1.98
N ALA A 63 4.47 -3.75 -1.55
CA ALA A 63 4.43 -4.38 -0.24
C ALA A 63 4.43 -3.35 0.89
N THR A 64 5.19 -2.25 0.74
CA THR A 64 5.21 -1.14 1.69
C THR A 64 3.86 -0.42 1.74
N LEU A 65 3.28 -0.08 0.57
CA LEU A 65 1.94 0.52 0.50
C LEU A 65 0.88 -0.36 1.17
N ILE A 66 0.84 -1.65 0.84
CA ILE A 66 -0.13 -2.61 1.41
C ILE A 66 0.04 -2.73 2.92
N TYR A 67 1.28 -2.83 3.41
CA TYR A 67 1.56 -2.86 4.84
C TYR A 67 0.98 -1.63 5.54
N THR A 68 1.27 -0.44 5.02
CA THR A 68 0.80 0.83 5.59
C THR A 68 -0.71 0.93 5.56
N PHE A 69 -1.36 0.53 4.47
CA PHE A 69 -2.83 0.53 4.37
C PHE A 69 -3.48 -0.38 5.41
N VAL A 70 -2.96 -1.58 5.60
CA VAL A 70 -3.46 -2.50 6.63
C VAL A 70 -3.20 -1.94 8.03
N ALA A 71 -2.00 -1.41 8.28
CA ALA A 71 -1.64 -0.85 9.58
C ALA A 71 -2.50 0.38 9.96
N SER A 72 -2.79 1.26 8.99
CA SER A 72 -3.52 2.51 9.22
C SER A 72 -5.03 2.32 9.27
N PHE A 73 -5.61 1.46 8.42
CA PHE A 73 -7.08 1.32 8.34
C PHE A 73 -7.63 0.07 9.01
N VAL A 74 -6.92 -1.07 8.94
CA VAL A 74 -7.41 -2.34 9.50
C VAL A 74 -6.96 -2.51 10.95
N GLY A 75 -5.71 -2.12 11.25
CA GLY A 75 -5.12 -2.23 12.58
C GLY A 75 -5.98 -1.61 13.70
N PRO A 76 -6.46 -0.36 13.57
CA PRO A 76 -7.27 0.30 14.60
C PRO A 76 -8.65 -0.34 14.84
N GLU A 77 -9.23 -0.99 13.84
CA GLU A 77 -10.54 -1.66 13.96
C GLU A 77 -10.48 -2.93 14.80
N ILE A 78 -9.27 -3.47 15.04
CA ILE A 78 -9.08 -4.66 15.87
C ILE A 78 -8.97 -4.26 17.35
N GLN A 79 -10.07 -4.44 18.07
CA GLN A 79 -10.17 -4.12 19.51
C GLN A 79 -9.21 -4.93 20.39
N SER A 80 -8.92 -6.18 20.00
CA SER A 80 -8.03 -7.05 20.78
C SER A 80 -6.57 -6.72 20.47
N ILE A 81 -5.84 -6.25 21.48
CA ILE A 81 -4.41 -5.93 21.36
C ILE A 81 -3.60 -7.12 20.82
N TRP A 82 -3.88 -8.34 21.28
CA TRP A 82 -3.19 -9.55 20.81
C TRP A 82 -3.42 -9.79 19.32
N ARG A 83 -4.67 -9.70 18.86
CA ARG A 83 -4.99 -9.89 17.44
C ARG A 83 -4.37 -8.80 16.56
N ARG A 84 -4.37 -7.55 17.04
CA ARG A 84 -3.76 -6.41 16.34
C ARG A 84 -2.23 -6.59 16.23
N SER A 85 -1.56 -6.98 17.32
CA SER A 85 -0.13 -7.24 17.31
C SER A 85 0.24 -8.41 16.41
N THR A 86 -0.53 -9.51 16.45
CA THR A 86 -0.31 -10.65 15.54
C THR A 86 -0.49 -10.25 14.07
N LEU A 87 -1.49 -9.43 13.73
CA LEU A 87 -1.66 -8.92 12.38
C LEU A 87 -0.42 -8.13 11.92
N HIS A 88 0.05 -7.15 12.70
CA HIS A 88 1.22 -6.37 12.32
C HIS A 88 2.48 -7.22 12.21
N LEU A 89 2.65 -8.23 13.07
CA LEU A 89 3.79 -9.15 13.01
C LEU A 89 3.76 -9.99 11.74
N VAL A 90 2.60 -10.55 11.38
CA VAL A 90 2.43 -11.31 10.13
C VAL A 90 2.70 -10.42 8.92
N MET A 91 2.14 -9.20 8.92
CA MET A 91 2.36 -8.24 7.83
C MET A 91 3.83 -7.83 7.70
N LEU A 92 4.53 -7.62 8.81
CA LEU A 92 5.96 -7.30 8.81
C LEU A 92 6.78 -8.47 8.29
N MET A 93 6.45 -9.70 8.69
CA MET A 93 7.12 -10.90 8.19
C MET A 93 6.91 -11.07 6.68
N MET A 94 5.69 -10.83 6.18
CA MET A 94 5.40 -10.83 4.74
C MET A 94 6.16 -9.73 4.00
N TRP A 95 6.27 -8.54 4.58
CA TRP A 95 7.06 -7.44 4.01
C TRP A 95 8.56 -7.83 3.92
N CYS A 96 9.13 -8.41 4.97
CA CYS A 96 10.51 -8.91 4.97
C CYS A 96 10.73 -10.00 3.91
N LEU A 97 9.76 -10.91 3.73
CA LEU A 97 9.82 -11.93 2.69
C LEU A 97 9.81 -11.31 1.29
N VAL A 98 8.97 -10.29 1.05
CA VAL A 98 8.96 -9.58 -0.25
C VAL A 98 10.27 -8.81 -0.46
N PHE A 99 10.80 -8.17 0.58
CA PHE A 99 12.10 -7.50 0.52
C PHE A 99 13.21 -8.47 0.09
N LEU A 100 13.31 -9.62 0.76
CA LEU A 100 14.28 -10.66 0.41
C LEU A 100 14.02 -11.21 -0.99
N ALA A 101 12.76 -11.49 -1.36
CA ALA A 101 12.42 -12.00 -2.68
C ALA A 101 12.86 -11.04 -3.80
N ASN A 102 12.72 -9.72 -3.61
CA ASN A 102 13.18 -8.72 -4.59
C ASN A 102 14.71 -8.76 -4.74
N LEU A 103 15.48 -9.05 -3.69
CA LEU A 103 16.93 -9.16 -3.80
C LEU A 103 17.42 -10.38 -4.60
N PHE A 104 16.58 -11.40 -4.74
CA PHE A 104 16.89 -12.59 -5.54
C PHE A 104 16.28 -12.53 -6.95
N GLN A 105 15.63 -11.43 -7.33
CA GLN A 105 15.13 -11.24 -8.69
C GLN A 105 16.27 -10.82 -9.62
N PRO A 106 16.38 -11.41 -10.82
CA PRO A 106 17.50 -11.17 -11.74
C PRO A 106 17.51 -9.76 -12.34
N ASP A 107 16.35 -9.11 -12.36
CA ASP A 107 16.09 -7.77 -12.89
C ASP A 107 16.03 -6.70 -11.80
N VAL A 108 16.37 -7.03 -10.56
CA VAL A 108 16.30 -6.11 -9.42
C VAL A 108 17.64 -6.12 -8.68
N GLN A 109 18.16 -4.92 -8.43
CA GLN A 109 19.38 -4.73 -7.64
C GLN A 109 19.05 -4.13 -6.27
N PHE A 110 19.98 -4.28 -5.32
CA PHE A 110 19.81 -3.77 -3.95
C PHE A 110 19.44 -2.29 -3.89
N SER A 111 20.09 -1.45 -4.70
CA SER A 111 19.75 -0.02 -4.80
C SER A 111 18.32 0.22 -5.30
N GLY A 112 17.81 -0.63 -6.20
CA GLY A 112 16.43 -0.61 -6.67
C GLY A 112 15.44 -0.98 -5.57
N VAL A 113 15.76 -1.95 -4.71
CA VAL A 113 14.95 -2.29 -3.54
C VAL A 113 14.87 -1.14 -2.54
N ILE A 114 16.02 -0.53 -2.21
CA ILE A 114 16.05 0.63 -1.32
C ILE A 114 15.29 1.82 -1.94
N ALA A 115 15.48 2.08 -3.24
CA ALA A 115 14.74 3.13 -3.93
C ALA A 115 13.23 2.87 -3.94
N GLY A 116 12.80 1.63 -4.18
CA GLY A 116 11.37 1.26 -4.14
C GLY A 116 10.76 1.46 -2.76
N TRP A 117 11.48 1.10 -1.71
CA TRP A 117 11.05 1.31 -0.34
C TRP A 117 10.96 2.80 0.03
N LEU A 118 12.01 3.58 -0.24
CA LEU A 118 12.03 5.02 0.03
C LEU A 118 10.97 5.77 -0.79
N PHE A 119 10.80 5.39 -2.05
CA PHE A 119 9.79 5.98 -2.92
C PHE A 119 8.38 5.70 -2.39
N ALA A 120 8.12 4.49 -1.88
CA ALA A 120 6.84 4.21 -1.23
C ALA A 120 6.59 5.10 -0.01
N ILE A 121 7.62 5.36 0.81
CA ILE A 121 7.50 6.26 1.96
C ILE A 121 7.20 7.70 1.51
N ILE A 122 7.94 8.22 0.51
CA ILE A 122 7.73 9.57 -0.03
C ILE A 122 6.30 9.73 -0.56
N VAL A 123 5.83 8.73 -1.30
CA VAL A 123 4.48 8.69 -1.84
C VAL A 123 3.46 8.65 -0.70
N LEU A 124 3.62 7.76 0.27
CA LEU A 124 2.73 7.66 1.43
C LEU A 124 2.63 8.98 2.21
N GLU A 125 3.74 9.66 2.47
CA GLU A 125 3.77 10.97 3.14
C GLU A 125 3.02 12.04 2.34
N LEU A 126 3.27 12.09 1.02
CA LEU A 126 2.59 13.03 0.13
C LEU A 126 1.06 12.80 0.15
N PHE A 127 0.65 11.53 0.10
CA PHE A 127 -0.76 11.18 0.17
C PHE A 127 -1.34 11.42 1.57
N GLU A 128 -0.63 11.16 2.66
CA GLU A 128 -1.12 11.50 4.00
C GLU A 128 -1.40 13.00 4.14
N HIS A 129 -0.51 13.85 3.63
CA HIS A 129 -0.72 15.30 3.62
C HIS A 129 -2.00 15.69 2.86
N PHE A 130 -2.20 15.12 1.67
CA PHE A 130 -3.42 15.35 0.90
C PHE A 130 -4.67 14.77 1.57
N TYR A 131 -4.57 13.62 2.24
CA TYR A 131 -5.69 13.04 2.98
C TYR A 131 -6.18 14.01 4.06
N VAL A 132 -5.27 14.49 4.90
CA VAL A 132 -5.60 15.42 6.00
C VAL A 132 -6.22 16.72 5.46
N GLN A 133 -5.71 17.23 4.35
CA GLN A 133 -6.20 18.47 3.74
C GLN A 133 -7.58 18.31 3.08
N TYR A 134 -7.82 17.21 2.35
CA TYR A 134 -9.02 17.03 1.52
C TYR A 134 -10.13 16.19 2.18
N ALA A 135 -9.84 15.37 3.20
CA ALA A 135 -10.83 14.61 3.95
C ALA A 135 -12.03 15.45 4.45
N PRO A 136 -11.86 16.64 5.08
CA PRO A 136 -12.99 17.44 5.55
C PRO A 136 -13.83 18.02 4.42
N THR A 137 -13.25 18.20 3.23
CA THR A 137 -13.98 18.66 2.03
C THR A 137 -14.75 17.50 1.39
N LEU A 138 -14.13 16.32 1.29
CA LEU A 138 -14.78 15.11 0.77
C LEU A 138 -15.99 14.73 1.64
N ALA A 139 -15.90 14.81 2.96
CA ALA A 139 -17.00 14.52 3.88
C ALA A 139 -18.26 15.39 3.65
N LYS A 140 -18.12 16.56 3.02
CA LYS A 140 -19.22 17.48 2.69
C LYS A 140 -19.87 17.21 1.33
N MET A 141 -19.30 16.32 0.50
CA MET A 141 -19.85 15.99 -0.82
C MET A 141 -20.91 14.88 -0.72
N ASN A 142 -21.99 14.98 -1.50
CA ASN A 142 -23.13 14.05 -1.44
C ASN A 142 -22.76 12.57 -1.63
N GLY A 143 -21.62 12.23 -2.24
CA GLY A 143 -21.13 10.85 -2.38
C GLY A 143 -20.48 10.25 -1.14
N PHE A 144 -19.98 11.08 -0.23
CA PHE A 144 -19.21 10.69 0.97
C PHE A 144 -19.89 11.09 2.29
N TYR A 145 -21.11 11.62 2.21
CA TYR A 145 -21.88 12.05 3.37
C TYR A 145 -22.06 10.90 4.38
N GLY A 146 -21.71 11.16 5.64
CA GLY A 146 -21.76 10.18 6.74
C GLY A 146 -20.59 9.18 6.80
N SER A 147 -19.55 9.34 5.97
CA SER A 147 -18.32 8.55 6.07
C SER A 147 -17.47 9.03 7.24
N TRP A 148 -16.90 8.08 7.98
CA TRP A 148 -15.86 8.34 8.98
C TRP A 148 -14.53 8.57 8.25
N TYR A 149 -13.71 9.49 8.76
CA TYR A 149 -12.39 9.85 8.24
C TYR A 149 -11.38 10.00 9.37
#